data_AF-C0W034-F1
#
_entry.id   AF-C0W034-F1
#
_cell.length_a   1.000
_cell.length_b   1.000
_cell.length_c   1.000
_cell.angle_alpha   90.00
_cell.angle_beta   90.00
_cell.angle_gamma   90.00
#
_symmetry.space_group_name_H-M   'P 1'
#
loop_
_entity.id
_entity.type
_entity.pdbx_description
1 polymer ?
#
loop_
_entity_poly.entity_id
_entity_poly.type
_entity_poly.pdbx_seq_one_letter_code
_entity_poly.pdbx_strand_id
1 'polypeptide(L)'
;MGFPQLAEAILTLLILGGRRRVVSKCIKLETQDNRNMRLWSLHPVYLDRQGLTACWREALLAQAVIAGRTRGYTKHPQLERFLACADPLVAVGTFLEGVQQEATWRGYNFDASRIDCPGQLVEIEVNDQQVAFEKAHLLAKLRVRTPDLVAALEADEVARTHPMFKVVPGPIATWERP
;
A
#
# COMPACT_ATOMS: atom_id res chain seq x y z
N MET A 1 17.89 32.00 -14.34
CA MET A 1 18.72 31.34 -13.31
C MET A 1 17.81 30.82 -12.23
N GLY A 2 17.64 29.54 -11.91
CA GLY A 2 18.06 28.29 -12.52
C GLY A 2 17.06 27.22 -12.03
N PHE A 3 16.63 26.35 -12.94
CA PHE A 3 15.89 25.12 -12.64
C PHE A 3 16.81 24.10 -11.98
N PRO A 4 16.27 23.20 -11.14
CA PRO A 4 16.52 21.76 -11.38
C PRO A 4 15.27 20.94 -10.99
N GLN A 5 14.46 20.34 -11.87
CA GLN A 5 14.70 19.34 -12.93
C GLN A 5 15.35 18.00 -12.50
N LEU A 6 15.54 17.72 -11.21
CA LEU A 6 16.11 16.45 -10.75
C LEU A 6 15.20 15.59 -9.85
N ALA A 7 14.09 16.14 -9.34
CA ALA A 7 13.20 15.39 -8.43
C ALA A 7 12.30 14.37 -9.16
N GLU A 8 11.95 14.59 -10.43
CA GLU A 8 11.05 13.69 -11.18
C GLU A 8 11.76 12.53 -11.89
N ALA A 9 13.06 12.63 -12.14
CA ALA A 9 13.81 11.57 -12.80
C ALA A 9 14.12 10.37 -11.88
N ILE A 10 14.19 10.60 -10.57
CA ILE A 10 14.71 9.61 -9.60
C ILE A 10 13.64 8.58 -9.22
N LEU A 11 12.35 8.95 -9.19
CA LEU A 11 11.29 8.00 -8.85
C LEU A 11 10.97 7.01 -9.99
N THR A 12 11.27 7.38 -11.23
CA THR A 12 11.12 6.50 -12.40
C THR A 12 12.33 5.57 -12.58
N LEU A 13 13.53 5.98 -12.14
CA LEU A 13 14.76 5.18 -12.25
C LEU A 13 14.94 4.13 -11.14
N LEU A 14 14.32 4.32 -9.98
CA LEU A 14 14.48 3.40 -8.83
C LEU A 14 13.49 2.21 -8.83
N ILE A 15 12.53 2.15 -9.75
CA ILE A 15 11.47 1.12 -9.75
C ILE A 15 11.52 0.22 -11.00
N LEU A 16 12.10 0.67 -12.11
CA LEU A 16 12.11 -0.12 -13.36
C LEU A 16 13.50 -0.08 -13.98
N GLY A 17 14.21 -1.19 -13.89
CA GLY A 17 15.37 -1.46 -14.73
C GLY A 17 14.98 -1.42 -16.21
N GLY A 18 15.45 -0.40 -16.93
CA GLY A 18 15.78 -0.52 -18.35
C GLY A 18 14.92 0.23 -19.39
N ARG A 19 15.62 1.17 -20.05
CA ARG A 19 15.50 1.66 -21.45
C ARG A 19 14.39 2.67 -21.82
N ARG A 20 14.88 3.91 -21.87
CA ARG A 20 14.41 5.11 -22.60
C ARG A 20 13.83 4.82 -23.99
N ARG A 21 12.60 5.29 -24.25
CA ARG A 21 12.14 6.06 -25.44
C ARG A 21 10.63 5.87 -25.65
N VAL A 22 9.79 6.63 -24.93
CA VAL A 22 8.51 7.22 -25.43
C VAL A 22 8.10 8.33 -24.43
N VAL A 23 8.89 9.40 -24.30
CA VAL A 23 8.56 10.51 -23.39
C VAL A 23 8.19 11.70 -24.25
N SER A 24 6.92 11.82 -24.65
CA SER A 24 6.42 13.11 -25.17
C SER A 24 4.90 13.24 -25.32
N LYS A 25 4.09 12.19 -25.12
CA LYS A 25 2.62 12.30 -25.31
C LYS A 25 1.73 11.93 -24.11
N CYS A 26 2.30 11.51 -22.98
CA CYS A 26 1.54 11.19 -21.75
C CYS A 26 1.61 12.28 -20.66
N ILE A 27 2.30 13.40 -20.90
CA ILE A 27 2.47 14.49 -19.93
C ILE A 27 1.30 15.48 -20.05
N LYS A 28 0.09 14.98 -19.75
CA LYS A 28 -1.12 15.77 -19.52
C LYS A 28 -2.09 15.05 -18.56
N LEU A 29 -1.53 14.36 -17.58
CA LEU A 29 -2.20 13.94 -16.34
C LEU A 29 -1.26 14.37 -15.20
N GLU A 30 -1.17 15.69 -14.98
CA GLU A 30 -1.77 16.32 -13.81
C GLU A 30 -1.30 15.70 -12.49
N THR A 31 -0.43 16.45 -11.83
CA THR A 31 -0.15 16.45 -10.40
C THR A 31 -1.44 16.32 -9.57
N GLN A 32 -1.88 15.09 -9.34
CA GLN A 32 -2.89 14.73 -8.35
C GLN A 32 -2.18 14.09 -7.16
N ASP A 33 -1.70 14.97 -6.28
CA ASP A 33 -1.79 14.79 -4.84
C ASP A 33 -1.45 13.42 -4.21
N ASN A 34 -0.23 13.30 -3.66
CA ASN A 34 0.21 12.17 -2.84
C ASN A 34 -0.53 12.05 -1.47
N ARG A 35 -1.66 12.73 -1.24
CA ARG A 35 -2.58 12.50 -0.09
C ARG A 35 -3.31 11.14 -0.14
N ASN A 36 -3.04 10.27 -1.13
CA ASN A 36 -3.88 9.11 -1.44
C ASN A 36 -3.23 7.73 -1.14
N MET A 37 -2.22 7.64 -0.27
CA MET A 37 -1.65 6.34 0.15
C MET A 37 -2.68 5.55 0.96
N ARG A 38 -2.94 4.30 0.57
CA ARG A 38 -3.87 3.37 1.22
C ARG A 38 -3.22 1.99 1.40
N LEU A 39 -2.63 1.83 2.57
CA LEU A 39 -2.17 0.56 3.11
C LEU A 39 -3.34 -0.09 3.86
N TRP A 40 -3.99 -1.08 3.23
CA TRP A 40 -5.13 -1.79 3.80
C TRP A 40 -4.71 -2.75 4.92
N SER A 41 -5.40 -2.70 6.03
CA SER A 41 -5.34 -3.74 7.07
C SER A 41 -6.06 -5.02 6.63
N LEU A 42 -6.98 -4.93 5.66
CA LEU A 42 -7.65 -6.07 5.02
C LEU A 42 -6.67 -7.02 4.32
N HIS A 43 -7.03 -8.30 4.27
CA HIS A 43 -6.26 -9.29 3.53
C HIS A 43 -6.22 -8.91 2.03
N PRO A 44 -5.04 -8.98 1.36
CA PRO A 44 -4.92 -8.67 -0.07
C PRO A 44 -5.83 -9.50 -0.99
N VAL A 45 -6.42 -10.59 -0.48
CA VAL A 45 -7.35 -11.46 -1.21
C VAL A 45 -8.58 -10.71 -1.71
N TYR A 46 -9.01 -9.68 -0.99
CA TYR A 46 -10.18 -8.89 -1.36
C TYR A 46 -9.87 -7.79 -2.37
N LEU A 47 -8.60 -7.49 -2.64
CA LEU A 47 -8.24 -6.44 -3.58
C LEU A 47 -8.45 -6.94 -5.01
N ASP A 48 -9.09 -6.14 -5.84
CA ASP A 48 -9.07 -6.33 -7.28
C ASP A 48 -7.66 -6.08 -7.84
N ARG A 49 -7.44 -6.38 -9.12
CA ARG A 49 -6.13 -6.17 -9.78
C ARG A 49 -5.59 -4.75 -9.59
N GLN A 50 -6.45 -3.74 -9.75
CA GLN A 50 -6.05 -2.34 -9.60
C GLN A 50 -5.71 -2.02 -8.14
N GLY A 51 -6.55 -2.45 -7.18
CA GLY A 51 -6.29 -2.30 -5.76
C GLY A 51 -4.99 -2.96 -5.30
N LEU A 52 -4.72 -4.19 -5.77
CA LEU A 52 -3.51 -4.94 -5.42
C LEU A 52 -2.24 -4.26 -5.97
N THR A 53 -2.29 -3.79 -7.23
CA THR A 53 -1.17 -3.07 -7.86
C THR A 53 -0.91 -1.72 -7.17
N ALA A 54 -1.96 -0.99 -6.80
CA ALA A 54 -1.84 0.26 -6.06
C ALA A 54 -1.23 0.03 -4.67
N CYS A 55 -1.76 -0.95 -3.94
CA CYS A 55 -1.28 -1.30 -2.60
C CYS A 55 0.22 -1.65 -2.59
N TRP A 56 0.68 -2.44 -3.57
CA TRP A 56 2.11 -2.74 -3.74
C TRP A 56 2.97 -1.48 -3.94
N ARG A 57 2.58 -0.61 -4.88
CA ARG A 57 3.33 0.62 -5.18
C ARG A 57 3.37 1.57 -3.99
N GLU A 58 2.26 1.68 -3.26
CA GLU A 58 2.13 2.53 -2.09
C GLU A 58 2.90 1.98 -0.90
N ALA A 59 2.92 0.66 -0.69
CA ALA A 59 3.72 0.03 0.35
C ALA A 59 5.24 0.17 0.08
N LEU A 60 5.67 0.11 -1.18
CA LEU A 60 7.06 0.40 -1.55
C LEU A 60 7.42 1.87 -1.33
N LEU A 61 6.47 2.78 -1.57
CA LEU A 61 6.64 4.18 -1.19
C LEU A 61 6.74 4.32 0.32
N ALA A 62 5.88 3.65 1.10
CA ALA A 62 5.96 3.63 2.56
C ALA A 62 7.33 3.16 3.06
N GLN A 63 7.87 2.06 2.49
CA GLN A 63 9.23 1.60 2.76
C GLN A 63 10.28 2.67 2.45
N ALA A 64 10.19 3.34 1.30
CA ALA A 64 11.09 4.43 0.95
C ALA A 64 10.98 5.63 1.91
N VAL A 65 9.78 5.96 2.38
CA VAL A 65 9.57 7.03 3.37
C VAL A 65 10.20 6.68 4.70
N ILE A 66 9.90 5.48 5.22
CA ILE A 66 10.44 4.99 6.50
C ILE A 66 11.97 4.89 6.42
N ALA A 67 12.54 4.51 5.27
CA ALA A 67 13.98 4.47 5.03
C ALA A 67 14.63 5.86 4.82
N GLY A 68 13.87 6.96 4.90
CA GLY A 68 14.40 8.32 4.68
C GLY A 68 14.86 8.60 3.24
N ARG A 69 14.38 7.83 2.26
CA ARG A 69 14.75 7.98 0.84
C ARG A 69 13.89 9.01 0.10
N THR A 70 12.91 9.61 0.77
CA THR A 70 12.02 10.65 0.20
C THR A 70 12.37 12.03 0.76
N ARG A 71 12.26 13.08 -0.07
CA ARG A 71 12.58 14.46 0.34
C ARG A 71 11.37 15.31 0.76
N GLY A 72 10.21 15.11 0.12
CA GLY A 72 9.01 15.94 0.35
C GLY A 72 7.81 15.20 0.94
N TYR A 73 7.80 13.87 0.86
CA TYR A 73 6.70 13.04 1.32
C TYR A 73 7.19 12.19 2.49
N THR A 74 6.98 12.66 3.72
CA THR A 74 7.58 12.05 4.91
C THR A 74 6.60 11.80 6.04
N LYS A 75 5.38 12.36 5.96
CA LYS A 75 4.41 12.36 7.06
C LYS A 75 3.03 11.96 6.58
N HIS A 76 2.86 10.70 6.20
CA HIS A 76 1.54 10.16 5.89
C HIS A 76 0.94 9.52 7.15
N PRO A 77 -0.32 9.82 7.52
CA PRO A 77 -0.93 9.35 8.76
C PRO A 77 -0.91 7.83 8.90
N GLN A 78 -1.21 7.08 7.83
CA GLN A 78 -1.17 5.61 7.89
C GLN A 78 0.22 5.02 8.21
N LEU A 79 1.31 5.79 8.07
CA LEU A 79 2.63 5.35 8.48
C LEU A 79 2.81 5.36 10.00
N GLU A 80 1.99 6.11 10.75
CA GLU A 80 2.05 6.21 12.21
C GLU A 80 2.03 4.82 12.87
N ARG A 81 1.22 3.88 12.35
CA ARG A 81 1.13 2.51 12.88
C ARG A 81 2.39 1.67 12.66
N PHE A 82 3.13 1.91 11.58
CA PHE A 82 4.38 1.21 11.29
C PHE A 82 5.55 1.85 12.05
N LEU A 83 5.55 3.19 12.15
CA LEU A 83 6.55 3.95 12.89
C LEU A 83 6.47 3.72 14.40
N ALA A 84 5.32 3.29 14.92
CA ALA A 84 5.15 2.90 16.32
C ALA A 84 5.76 1.53 16.66
N CYS A 85 6.13 0.71 15.67
CA CYS A 85 6.81 -0.57 15.90
C CYS A 85 8.28 -0.37 16.31
N ALA A 86 8.85 -1.37 17.00
CA ALA A 86 10.27 -1.36 17.36
C ALA A 86 11.18 -1.26 16.12
N ASP A 87 10.83 -1.98 15.04
CA ASP A 87 11.56 -1.99 13.77
C ASP A 87 10.62 -1.64 12.60
N PRO A 88 10.40 -0.34 12.29
CA PRO A 88 9.46 0.09 11.27
C PRO A 88 9.75 -0.44 9.85
N LEU A 89 11.03 -0.63 9.50
CA LEU A 89 11.43 -1.20 8.21
C LEU A 89 11.09 -2.69 8.10
N VAL A 90 11.21 -3.43 9.20
CA VAL A 90 10.79 -4.83 9.24
C VAL A 90 9.26 -4.89 9.12
N ALA A 91 8.53 -4.05 9.84
CA ALA A 91 7.07 -4.01 9.80
C ALA A 91 6.51 -3.74 8.39
N VAL A 92 7.06 -2.76 7.65
CA VAL A 92 6.64 -2.51 6.26
C VAL A 92 7.12 -3.62 5.31
N GLY A 93 8.25 -4.26 5.60
CA GLY A 93 8.71 -5.47 4.90
C GLY A 93 7.71 -6.61 5.02
N THR A 94 7.27 -6.93 6.25
CA THR A 94 6.22 -7.93 6.52
C THR A 94 4.94 -7.63 5.74
N PHE A 95 4.51 -6.36 5.69
CA PHE A 95 3.35 -5.93 4.91
C PHE A 95 3.53 -6.19 3.41
N LEU A 96 4.68 -5.82 2.86
CA LEU A 96 5.00 -6.03 1.46
C LEU A 96 5.02 -7.52 1.11
N GLU A 97 5.51 -8.38 2.00
CA GLU A 97 5.56 -9.82 1.76
C GLU A 97 4.17 -10.44 1.62
N GLY A 98 3.19 -10.10 2.44
CA GLY A 98 1.85 -10.67 2.28
C GLY A 98 1.14 -10.16 1.02
N VAL A 99 1.40 -8.91 0.61
CA VAL A 99 0.93 -8.39 -0.69
C VAL A 99 1.61 -9.12 -1.85
N GLN A 100 2.92 -9.35 -1.77
CA GLN A 100 3.70 -10.06 -2.79
C GLN A 100 3.28 -11.54 -2.90
N GLN A 101 3.01 -12.20 -1.78
CA GLN A 101 2.52 -13.58 -1.74
C GLN A 101 1.17 -13.73 -2.42
N GLU A 102 0.21 -12.84 -2.12
CA GLU A 102 -1.08 -12.84 -2.82
C GLU A 102 -0.91 -12.59 -4.32
N ALA A 103 -0.03 -11.66 -4.70
CA ALA A 103 0.25 -11.39 -6.11
C ALA A 103 0.81 -12.63 -6.81
N THR A 104 1.78 -13.30 -6.19
CA THR A 104 2.39 -14.54 -6.69
C THR A 104 1.36 -15.66 -6.83
N TRP A 105 0.50 -15.85 -5.82
CA TRP A 105 -0.58 -16.84 -5.84
C TRP A 105 -1.52 -16.64 -7.03
N ARG A 106 -1.78 -15.38 -7.41
CA ARG A 106 -2.60 -15.02 -8.58
C ARG A 106 -1.84 -15.03 -9.91
N GLY A 107 -0.55 -15.37 -9.92
CA GLY A 107 0.30 -15.39 -11.11
C GLY A 107 0.84 -14.02 -11.54
N TYR A 108 0.78 -13.00 -10.68
CA TYR A 108 1.46 -11.72 -10.93
C TYR A 108 2.94 -11.78 -10.51
N ASN A 109 3.79 -11.04 -11.21
CA ASN A 109 5.22 -10.95 -10.91
C ASN A 109 5.55 -9.64 -10.18
N PHE A 110 5.25 -9.59 -8.88
CA PHE A 110 5.76 -8.52 -8.02
C PHE A 110 7.18 -8.88 -7.56
N ASP A 111 8.13 -8.04 -7.95
CA ASP A 111 9.55 -8.24 -7.69
C ASP A 111 9.87 -8.19 -6.20
N ALA A 112 10.06 -9.37 -5.60
CA ALA A 112 10.35 -9.55 -4.18
C ALA A 112 11.69 -8.96 -3.77
N SER A 113 12.65 -8.76 -4.70
CA SER A 113 13.95 -8.15 -4.36
C SER A 113 13.85 -6.67 -4.01
N ARG A 114 12.64 -6.09 -4.10
CA ARG A 114 12.36 -4.69 -3.75
C ARG A 114 11.92 -4.53 -2.28
N ILE A 115 11.74 -5.62 -1.56
CA ILE A 115 11.42 -5.63 -0.13
C ILE A 115 12.74 -5.54 0.63
N ASP A 116 12.92 -4.49 1.44
CA ASP A 116 14.21 -4.25 2.10
C ASP A 116 14.48 -5.25 3.23
N CYS A 117 13.45 -5.63 3.98
CA CYS A 117 13.54 -6.53 5.14
C CYS A 117 12.51 -7.67 5.04
N PRO A 118 12.74 -8.66 4.15
CA PRO A 118 11.87 -9.84 4.05
C PRO A 118 12.15 -10.87 5.16
N GLY A 119 11.21 -11.77 5.43
CA GLY A 119 11.39 -13.01 6.18
C GLY A 119 11.14 -12.91 7.68
N GLN A 120 10.57 -11.79 8.16
CA GLN A 120 10.26 -11.58 9.57
C GLN A 120 8.80 -11.16 9.74
N LEU A 121 8.06 -11.90 10.56
CA LEU A 121 6.69 -11.56 10.91
C LEU A 121 6.68 -10.58 12.08
N VAL A 122 6.27 -9.34 11.82
CA VAL A 122 5.88 -8.37 12.85
C VAL A 122 4.36 -8.36 12.96
N GLU A 123 3.84 -8.54 14.17
CA GLU A 123 2.42 -8.40 14.45
C GLU A 123 2.10 -6.97 14.91
N ILE A 124 1.05 -6.37 14.34
CA ILE A 124 0.53 -5.05 14.71
C ILE A 124 -0.95 -5.20 15.07
N GLU A 125 -1.38 -4.56 16.15
CA GLU A 125 -2.81 -4.53 16.48
C GLU A 125 -3.58 -3.61 15.52
N VAL A 126 -4.76 -4.05 15.09
CA VAL A 126 -5.72 -3.22 14.35
C VAL A 126 -7.08 -3.30 15.01
N ASN A 127 -7.74 -2.16 15.14
CA ASN A 127 -9.05 -2.10 15.77
C ASN A 127 -10.14 -2.68 14.85
N ASP A 128 -11.12 -3.38 15.42
CA ASP A 128 -12.26 -3.94 14.71
C ASP A 128 -13.08 -2.89 13.93
N GLN A 129 -13.32 -1.71 14.50
CA GLN A 129 -13.99 -0.62 13.79
C GLN A 129 -13.17 -0.06 12.63
N GLN A 130 -11.83 -0.09 12.72
CA GLN A 130 -10.95 0.25 11.60
C GLN A 130 -11.09 -0.78 10.47
N VAL A 131 -11.10 -2.07 10.78
CA VAL A 131 -11.31 -3.14 9.78
C VAL A 131 -12.69 -3.02 9.12
N ALA A 132 -13.74 -2.76 9.90
CA ALA A 132 -15.09 -2.54 9.36
C ALA A 132 -15.16 -1.31 8.46
N PHE A 133 -14.51 -0.20 8.87
CA PHE A 133 -14.40 1.01 8.07
C PHE A 133 -13.71 0.74 6.73
N GLU A 134 -12.57 0.05 6.75
CA GLU A 134 -11.84 -0.35 5.55
C GLU A 134 -12.67 -1.26 4.64
N LYS A 135 -13.38 -2.23 5.20
CA LYS A 135 -14.28 -3.12 4.46
C LYS A 135 -15.32 -2.33 3.69
N ALA A 136 -15.99 -1.38 4.33
CA ALA A 136 -16.98 -0.52 3.69
C ALA A 136 -16.37 0.31 2.55
N HIS A 137 -15.18 0.86 2.75
CA HIS A 137 -14.46 1.62 1.72
C HIS A 137 -14.07 0.76 0.52
N LEU A 138 -13.58 -0.46 0.77
CA LEU A 138 -13.23 -1.37 -0.30
C LEU A 138 -14.48 -1.81 -1.07
N LEU A 139 -15.57 -2.15 -0.39
CA LEU A 139 -16.85 -2.49 -1.03
C LEU A 139 -17.36 -1.37 -1.93
N ALA A 140 -17.34 -0.11 -1.47
CA ALA A 140 -17.74 1.03 -2.29
C ALA A 140 -16.91 1.12 -3.58
N LYS A 141 -15.60 0.89 -3.50
CA LYS A 141 -14.72 0.86 -4.67
C LYS A 141 -15.00 -0.34 -5.58
N LEU A 142 -15.14 -1.54 -5.01
CA LEU A 142 -15.37 -2.79 -5.76
C LEU A 142 -16.71 -2.78 -6.51
N ARG A 143 -17.79 -2.27 -5.90
CA ARG A 143 -19.11 -2.16 -6.55
C ARG A 143 -19.05 -1.39 -7.87
N VAL A 144 -18.13 -0.45 -8.02
CA VAL A 144 -17.94 0.32 -9.25
C VAL A 144 -17.00 -0.39 -10.23
N ARG A 145 -15.88 -0.93 -9.75
CA ARG A 145 -14.77 -1.36 -10.63
C ARG A 145 -14.70 -2.87 -10.88
N THR A 146 -15.17 -3.69 -9.94
CA THR A 146 -15.10 -5.16 -10.01
C THR A 146 -16.22 -5.78 -9.17
N PRO A 147 -17.47 -5.72 -9.64
CA PRO A 147 -18.65 -6.19 -8.89
C PRO A 147 -18.55 -7.66 -8.47
N ASP A 148 -17.87 -8.51 -9.25
CA ASP A 148 -17.73 -9.94 -8.98
C ASP A 148 -17.02 -10.26 -7.65
N LEU A 149 -16.19 -9.34 -7.13
CA LEU A 149 -15.50 -9.50 -5.84
C LEU A 149 -16.33 -9.06 -4.63
N VAL A 150 -17.46 -8.38 -4.87
CA VAL A 150 -18.31 -7.83 -3.79
C VAL A 150 -18.90 -8.95 -2.95
N ALA A 151 -19.46 -9.98 -3.58
CA ALA A 151 -20.12 -11.08 -2.89
C ALA A 151 -19.18 -11.80 -1.90
N ALA A 152 -17.93 -12.02 -2.30
CA ALA A 152 -16.93 -12.66 -1.44
C ALA A 152 -16.61 -11.82 -0.19
N LEU A 153 -16.42 -10.51 -0.35
CA LEU A 153 -16.14 -9.62 0.77
C LEU A 153 -17.38 -9.37 1.65
N GLU A 154 -18.58 -9.35 1.09
CA GLU A 154 -19.82 -9.22 1.85
C GLU A 154 -20.11 -10.46 2.70
N ALA A 155 -19.81 -11.66 2.18
CA ALA A 155 -20.04 -12.92 2.87
C ALA A 155 -19.19 -13.09 4.15
N ASP A 156 -17.99 -12.51 4.19
CA ASP A 156 -17.14 -12.54 5.39
C ASP A 156 -17.61 -11.49 6.40
N GLU A 157 -18.46 -11.85 7.36
CA GLU A 157 -19.02 -10.94 8.39
C GLU A 157 -17.92 -10.08 9.02
N VAL A 158 -16.86 -10.72 9.49
CA VAL A 158 -15.59 -10.10 9.86
C VAL A 158 -14.60 -10.33 8.73
N ALA A 159 -14.20 -9.26 8.04
CA ALA A 159 -13.24 -9.37 6.96
C ALA A 159 -11.88 -9.85 7.47
N ARG A 160 -11.25 -10.77 6.74
CA ARG A 160 -9.90 -11.22 7.05
C ARG A 160 -8.93 -10.06 6.94
N THR A 161 -7.95 -10.01 7.82
CA THR A 161 -6.87 -9.04 7.78
C THR A 161 -5.63 -9.60 7.11
N HIS A 162 -4.74 -8.73 6.67
CA HIS A 162 -3.38 -9.14 6.30
C HIS A 162 -2.75 -9.89 7.49
N PRO A 163 -1.98 -10.99 7.29
CA PRO A 163 -1.50 -11.86 8.37
C PRO A 163 -0.70 -11.18 9.48
N MET A 164 -0.14 -10.00 9.19
CA MET A 164 0.56 -9.18 10.16
C MET A 164 -0.36 -8.47 11.17
N PHE A 165 -1.66 -8.40 10.92
CA PHE A 165 -2.57 -7.64 11.77
C PHE A 165 -3.41 -8.55 12.64
N LYS A 166 -3.35 -8.29 13.94
CA LYS A 166 -4.22 -8.90 14.95
C LYS A 166 -5.37 -7.97 15.27
N VAL A 167 -6.59 -8.45 15.07
CA VAL A 167 -7.79 -7.66 15.35
C VAL A 167 -8.03 -7.58 16.86
N VAL A 168 -8.23 -6.37 17.37
CA VAL A 168 -8.61 -6.09 18.76
C VAL A 168 -9.83 -5.18 18.81
N PRO A 169 -10.66 -5.23 19.87
CA PRO A 169 -11.77 -4.30 20.02
C PRO A 169 -11.27 -2.84 20.14
N GLY A 170 -11.80 -1.92 19.34
CA GLY A 170 -11.40 -0.51 19.45
C GLY A 170 -12.03 0.43 18.41
N PRO A 171 -11.84 1.76 18.54
CA PRO A 171 -12.39 2.72 17.60
C PRO A 171 -11.68 2.71 16.24
N ILE A 172 -12.22 3.41 15.24
CA ILE A 172 -11.47 3.76 14.02
C ILE A 172 -10.14 4.41 14.44
N ALA A 173 -9.05 4.00 13.78
CA ALA A 173 -7.73 4.41 14.20
C ALA A 173 -7.50 5.91 13.95
N THR A 174 -6.75 6.57 14.84
CA THR A 174 -6.50 8.03 14.77
C THR A 174 -5.71 8.44 13.52
N TRP A 175 -5.00 7.50 12.90
CA TRP A 175 -4.28 7.70 11.65
C TRP A 175 -5.20 7.66 10.41
N GLU A 176 -6.45 7.22 10.55
CA GLU A 176 -7.40 7.23 9.45
C GLU A 176 -7.89 8.66 9.21
N ARG A 177 -7.61 9.19 8.02
CA ARG A 177 -8.03 10.54 7.61
C ARG A 177 -8.83 10.42 6.31
N PRO A 178 -10.14 10.78 6.31
CA PRO A 178 -11.00 10.71 5.13
C PRO A 178 -10.65 11.77 4.06
#